data_AF-A0A349HAF5-F1
#
_entry.id   AF-A0A349HAF5-F1
#
_cell.length_a   1.000
_cell.length_b   1.000
_cell.length_c   1.000
_cell.angle_alpha   90.00
_cell.angle_beta   90.00
_cell.angle_gamma   90.00
#
_symmetry.space_group_name_H-M   'P 1'
#
loop_
_entity.id
_entity.type
_entity.pdbx_description
1 polymer ?
#
loop_
_entity_poly.entity_id
_entity_poly.type
_entity_poly.pdbx_seq_one_letter_code
_entity_poly.pdbx_strand_id
1 'polypeptide(L)'
;MERYPEQTTATIESLRNSGWREALAVGDREGYSSMWQALSTAARTAIENGLLSEGKGLWLLADACSMMLNPSSPNEPFKPFMVMNGRRSSSPIDFQRSDVDLFAAFVEEVDDPWLQARLADLVWLLIEPRSPKHALLAIDAYRQLPLDSETWIRGSRECWLRAISLTLMLKAGAGDRLKEIEAAIVAAFENSRKEDGYLSLWLSDVLASHRLGHAHRLAVAAKLEATARAFDGDGDLYRARNYSDAASRWFQQTGNIAKAAEMTAFLAEGWVKEAVARLSAEQPSNLVAASFYENAIQSYRNIPRSERNTHRVDERIAELHKHLSNAGAKSLDEMGQITSPTIDISEIVETAIGAVKGKPTLDALAAFANIYRGARAGKIREFSEKMLREHPLQALFAATHMSRDGRVIAKRPGMGFGDANSEEYKATLWAEMVKHYGMELGLIVQGEIWPALEILRLEHRLRAEDFIAIASRSPIVP
;
A
#
# COMPACT_ATOMS: atom_id res chain seq x y z
N MET A 1 -26.10 14.08 -20.81
CA MET A 1 -27.49 14.53 -20.65
C MET A 1 -27.41 15.89 -20.01
N GLU A 2 -28.00 16.91 -20.63
CA GLU A 2 -27.97 18.29 -20.12
C GLU A 2 -28.83 18.34 -18.84
N ARG A 3 -28.30 18.89 -17.74
CA ARG A 3 -28.98 18.88 -16.43
C ARG A 3 -30.09 19.93 -16.33
N TYR A 4 -29.93 21.04 -17.04
CA TYR A 4 -30.84 22.18 -17.15
C TYR A 4 -30.38 23.02 -18.35
N PRO A 5 -31.26 23.83 -18.98
CA PRO A 5 -30.88 24.69 -20.09
C PRO A 5 -29.70 25.62 -19.74
N GLU A 6 -28.74 25.80 -20.64
CA GLU A 6 -27.52 26.62 -20.40
C GLU A 6 -27.76 28.02 -19.81
N GLN A 7 -28.88 28.67 -20.15
CA GLN A 7 -29.21 30.02 -19.68
C GLN A 7 -29.84 30.06 -18.28
N THR A 8 -30.07 28.92 -17.64
CA THR A 8 -30.64 28.84 -16.29
C THR A 8 -29.70 29.49 -15.29
N THR A 9 -30.21 30.38 -14.44
CA THR A 9 -29.44 31.04 -13.37
C THR A 9 -29.96 30.60 -12.01
N ALA A 10 -29.06 30.43 -11.05
CA ALA A 10 -29.41 30.18 -9.66
C ALA A 10 -29.17 31.48 -8.88
N THR A 11 -30.09 31.80 -7.98
CA THR A 11 -29.97 32.96 -7.08
C THR A 11 -29.94 32.48 -5.64
N ILE A 12 -29.67 33.40 -4.71
CA ILE A 12 -29.74 33.08 -3.28
C ILE A 12 -31.16 32.65 -2.87
N GLU A 13 -32.20 33.28 -3.43
CA GLU A 13 -33.59 32.87 -3.22
C GLU A 13 -33.87 31.47 -3.78
N SER A 14 -33.27 31.12 -4.91
CA SER A 14 -33.38 29.77 -5.47
C SER A 14 -32.77 28.73 -4.52
N LEU A 15 -31.66 29.02 -3.83
CA LEU A 15 -31.09 28.13 -2.82
C LEU A 15 -31.97 28.06 -1.57
N ARG A 16 -32.47 29.20 -1.07
CA ARG A 16 -33.37 29.26 0.10
C ARG A 16 -34.65 28.45 -0.12
N ASN A 17 -35.22 28.50 -1.32
CA ASN A 17 -36.47 27.83 -1.67
C ASN A 17 -36.27 26.44 -2.30
N SER A 18 -35.03 25.96 -2.44
CA SER A 18 -34.73 24.70 -3.13
C SER A 18 -35.15 23.43 -2.40
N GLY A 19 -35.42 23.50 -1.10
CA GLY A 19 -35.68 22.32 -0.27
C GLY A 19 -34.42 21.47 0.02
N TRP A 20 -33.22 22.08 -0.04
CA TRP A 20 -31.97 21.35 0.22
C TRP A 20 -31.90 20.75 1.64
N ARG A 21 -32.57 21.38 2.62
CA ARG A 21 -32.63 20.91 4.02
C ARG A 21 -33.37 19.59 4.10
N GLU A 22 -34.54 19.55 3.48
CA GLU A 22 -35.40 18.38 3.38
C GLU A 22 -34.69 17.28 2.60
N ALA A 23 -34.03 17.62 1.49
CA ALA A 23 -33.25 16.67 0.71
C ALA A 23 -32.17 15.99 1.55
N LEU A 24 -31.45 16.75 2.37
CA LEU A 24 -30.41 16.21 3.23
C LEU A 24 -30.96 15.51 4.47
N ALA A 25 -32.21 15.77 4.89
CA ALA A 25 -32.80 15.14 6.08
C ALA A 25 -33.22 13.68 5.85
N VAL A 26 -33.24 13.21 4.60
CA VAL A 26 -33.70 11.85 4.25
C VAL A 26 -32.57 10.82 4.43
N GLY A 27 -32.77 9.88 5.36
CA GLY A 27 -31.93 8.69 5.55
C GLY A 27 -30.73 8.88 6.48
N ASP A 28 -30.05 7.77 6.80
CA ASP A 28 -28.79 7.80 7.55
C ASP A 28 -27.69 8.43 6.68
N ARG A 29 -27.10 9.52 7.16
CA ARG A 29 -26.09 10.28 6.41
C ARG A 29 -24.73 9.59 6.47
N GLU A 30 -24.18 9.26 5.30
CA GLU A 30 -22.86 8.62 5.15
C GLU A 30 -21.81 9.60 4.58
N GLY A 31 -21.81 10.84 5.09
CA GLY A 31 -20.88 11.89 4.64
C GLY A 31 -21.21 12.47 3.25
N TYR A 32 -20.21 12.98 2.54
CA TYR A 32 -20.42 13.75 1.31
C TYR A 32 -21.01 12.95 0.14
N SER A 33 -20.76 11.64 0.07
CA SER A 33 -21.30 10.80 -1.01
C SER A 33 -22.82 10.71 -0.95
N SER A 34 -23.39 10.50 0.25
CA SER A 34 -24.85 10.47 0.43
C SER A 34 -25.47 11.85 0.18
N MET A 35 -24.80 12.93 0.62
CA MET A 35 -25.26 14.30 0.35
C MET A 35 -25.32 14.59 -1.16
N TRP A 36 -24.27 14.20 -1.90
CA TRP A 36 -24.24 14.34 -3.35
C TRP A 36 -25.42 13.60 -4.00
N GLN A 37 -25.71 12.37 -3.59
CA GLN A 37 -26.82 11.59 -4.14
C GLN A 37 -28.19 12.21 -3.81
N ALA A 38 -28.39 12.64 -2.57
CA ALA A 38 -29.63 13.26 -2.12
C ALA A 38 -29.90 14.58 -2.85
N LEU A 39 -28.91 15.47 -2.90
CA LEU A 39 -29.00 16.75 -3.61
C LEU A 39 -29.16 16.56 -5.12
N SER A 40 -28.46 15.59 -5.73
CA SER A 40 -28.65 15.25 -7.15
C SER A 40 -30.04 14.72 -7.46
N THR A 41 -30.68 14.04 -6.51
CA THR A 41 -32.04 13.51 -6.66
C THR A 41 -33.05 14.63 -6.53
N ALA A 42 -32.94 15.46 -5.49
CA ALA A 42 -33.77 16.66 -5.33
C ALA A 42 -33.65 17.61 -6.53
N ALA A 43 -32.42 17.80 -7.05
CA ALA A 43 -32.17 18.61 -8.23
C ALA A 43 -32.95 18.09 -9.45
N ARG A 44 -32.90 16.78 -9.71
CA ARG A 44 -33.66 16.15 -10.81
C ARG A 44 -35.16 16.37 -10.65
N THR A 45 -35.71 16.13 -9.46
CA THR A 45 -37.13 16.33 -9.16
C THR A 45 -37.55 17.80 -9.33
N ALA A 46 -36.73 18.76 -8.90
CA ALA A 46 -37.01 20.18 -9.10
C ALA A 46 -37.07 20.54 -10.60
N ILE A 47 -36.11 20.05 -11.40
CA ILE A 47 -36.10 20.26 -12.85
C ILE A 47 -37.32 19.61 -13.53
N GLU A 48 -37.69 18.39 -13.15
CA GLU A 48 -38.88 17.69 -13.65
C GLU A 48 -40.18 18.45 -13.34
N ASN A 49 -40.23 19.16 -12.21
CA ASN A 49 -41.36 19.99 -11.79
C ASN A 49 -41.31 21.42 -12.35
N GLY A 50 -40.35 21.74 -13.24
CA GLY A 50 -40.21 23.07 -13.85
C GLY A 50 -39.54 24.13 -12.97
N LEU A 51 -39.02 23.76 -11.80
CA LEU A 51 -38.29 24.64 -10.88
C LEU A 51 -36.81 24.72 -11.27
N LEU A 52 -36.55 25.34 -12.43
CA LEU A 52 -35.23 25.30 -13.07
C LEU A 52 -34.13 25.96 -12.23
N SER A 53 -34.42 27.13 -11.64
CA SER A 53 -33.44 27.91 -10.86
C SER A 53 -33.07 27.20 -9.55
N GLU A 54 -34.06 26.65 -8.85
CA GLU A 54 -33.90 25.84 -7.65
C GLU A 54 -33.14 24.55 -7.97
N GLY A 55 -33.51 23.87 -9.06
CA GLY A 55 -32.83 22.67 -9.53
C GLY A 55 -31.37 22.91 -9.90
N LYS A 56 -31.04 24.06 -10.52
CA LYS A 56 -29.65 24.47 -10.75
C LYS A 56 -28.92 24.69 -9.43
N GLY A 57 -29.54 25.38 -8.47
CA GLY A 57 -28.98 25.57 -7.13
C GLY A 57 -28.63 24.26 -6.44
N LEU A 58 -29.54 23.28 -6.46
CA LEU A 58 -29.32 21.95 -5.91
C LEU A 58 -28.19 21.20 -6.62
N TRP A 59 -28.09 21.31 -7.96
CA TRP A 59 -26.97 20.73 -8.71
C TRP A 59 -25.63 21.34 -8.32
N LEU A 60 -25.55 22.65 -8.09
CA LEU A 60 -24.32 23.30 -7.60
C LEU A 60 -23.91 22.75 -6.22
N LEU A 61 -24.86 22.60 -5.29
CA LEU A 61 -24.60 21.99 -3.98
C LEU A 61 -24.17 20.52 -4.11
N ALA A 62 -24.82 19.77 -5.00
CA ALA A 62 -24.49 18.38 -5.27
C ALA A 62 -23.06 18.25 -5.82
N ASP A 63 -22.70 19.05 -6.82
CA ASP A 63 -21.37 19.04 -7.41
C ASP A 63 -20.30 19.42 -6.38
N ALA A 64 -20.58 20.39 -5.51
CA ALA A 64 -19.70 20.75 -4.39
C ALA A 64 -19.44 19.56 -3.45
N CYS A 65 -20.47 18.74 -3.19
CA CYS A 65 -20.36 17.54 -2.37
C CYS A 65 -19.75 16.33 -3.10
N SER A 66 -19.67 16.34 -4.44
CA SER A 66 -19.20 15.19 -5.22
C SER A 66 -17.68 14.99 -5.21
N MET A 67 -16.91 16.03 -4.83
CA MET A 67 -15.45 16.01 -4.86
C MET A 67 -14.85 15.26 -3.66
N MET A 68 -13.77 14.50 -3.93
CA MET A 68 -12.96 13.88 -2.88
C MET A 68 -12.06 14.92 -2.21
N LEU A 69 -12.05 14.91 -0.88
CA LEU A 69 -11.16 15.75 -0.09
C LEU A 69 -9.81 15.04 0.15
N ASN A 70 -8.73 15.70 -0.23
CA ASN A 70 -7.35 15.28 -0.01
C ASN A 70 -6.63 16.33 0.87
N PRO A 71 -6.69 16.22 2.20
CA PRO A 71 -6.15 17.24 3.12
C PRO A 71 -4.62 17.41 3.02
N SER A 72 -3.91 16.41 2.48
CA SER A 72 -2.46 16.43 2.27
C SER A 72 -2.01 17.40 1.16
N SER A 73 -2.94 17.95 0.36
CA SER A 73 -2.65 18.99 -0.63
C SER A 73 -3.32 20.31 -0.21
N PRO A 74 -2.61 21.22 0.49
CA PRO A 74 -3.22 22.43 1.04
C PRO A 74 -3.84 23.34 -0.02
N ASN A 75 -3.25 23.39 -1.21
CA ASN A 75 -3.64 24.27 -2.32
C ASN A 75 -4.53 23.58 -3.37
N GLU A 76 -4.55 22.25 -3.42
CA GLU A 76 -5.44 21.47 -4.30
C GLU A 76 -6.16 20.38 -3.48
N PRO A 77 -6.99 20.76 -2.50
CA PRO A 77 -7.60 19.82 -1.58
C PRO A 77 -8.75 19.03 -2.21
N PHE A 78 -9.34 19.49 -3.31
CA PHE A 78 -10.50 18.86 -3.94
C PHE A 78 -10.11 18.17 -5.24
N LYS A 79 -10.35 16.85 -5.30
CA LYS A 79 -10.09 16.04 -6.48
C LYS A 79 -11.38 15.46 -7.07
N PRO A 80 -11.43 15.25 -8.39
CA PRO A 80 -12.50 14.47 -8.99
C PRO A 80 -12.57 13.08 -8.36
N PHE A 81 -13.77 12.64 -8.01
CA PHE A 81 -14.05 11.29 -7.55
C PHE A 81 -13.76 10.23 -8.62
N MET A 82 -14.06 10.53 -9.89
CA MET A 82 -13.88 9.58 -10.99
C MET A 82 -13.25 10.26 -12.20
N VAL A 83 -12.27 9.60 -12.82
CA VAL A 83 -11.63 9.99 -14.08
C VAL A 83 -11.60 8.78 -15.00
N MET A 84 -12.28 8.83 -16.16
CA MET A 84 -12.37 7.73 -17.11
C MET A 84 -12.42 8.26 -18.54
N ASN A 85 -11.54 7.76 -19.42
CA ASN A 85 -11.55 8.06 -20.87
C ASN A 85 -11.66 9.57 -21.19
N GLY A 86 -10.86 10.41 -20.52
CA GLY A 86 -10.84 11.86 -20.72
C GLY A 86 -12.03 12.62 -20.11
N ARG A 87 -12.98 11.93 -19.46
CA ARG A 87 -14.07 12.54 -18.68
C ARG A 87 -13.74 12.44 -17.19
N ARG A 88 -14.25 13.41 -16.42
CA ARG A 88 -14.12 13.41 -14.96
C ARG A 88 -15.40 13.89 -14.29
N SER A 89 -15.56 13.54 -13.02
CA SER A 89 -16.53 14.18 -12.13
C SER A 89 -16.15 15.65 -11.86
N SER A 90 -17.03 16.36 -11.15
CA SER A 90 -16.82 17.77 -10.80
C SER A 90 -15.50 18.01 -10.06
N SER A 91 -14.95 19.22 -10.23
CA SER A 91 -13.76 19.73 -9.59
C SER A 91 -13.86 21.25 -9.42
N PRO A 92 -12.96 21.89 -8.67
CA PRO A 92 -13.03 23.33 -8.43
C PRO A 92 -13.05 24.20 -9.70
N ILE A 93 -12.39 23.78 -10.80
CA ILE A 93 -12.35 24.55 -12.05
C ILE A 93 -13.69 24.57 -12.79
N ASP A 94 -14.65 23.73 -12.41
CA ASP A 94 -15.98 23.70 -13.04
C ASP A 94 -16.92 24.78 -12.48
N PHE A 95 -16.59 25.38 -11.34
CA PHE A 95 -17.38 26.45 -10.73
C PHE A 95 -17.03 27.79 -11.36
N GLN A 96 -18.03 28.48 -11.90
CA GLN A 96 -17.86 29.83 -12.41
C GLN A 96 -17.79 30.83 -11.27
N ARG A 97 -17.31 32.04 -11.58
CA ARG A 97 -17.20 33.10 -10.57
C ARG A 97 -18.55 33.41 -9.90
N SER A 98 -19.63 33.45 -10.68
CA SER A 98 -20.98 33.64 -10.17
C SER A 98 -21.44 32.55 -9.20
N ASP A 99 -21.00 31.30 -9.41
CA ASP A 99 -21.34 30.19 -8.52
C ASP A 99 -20.61 30.33 -7.18
N VAL A 100 -19.34 30.76 -7.22
CA VAL A 100 -18.54 31.04 -6.02
C VAL A 100 -19.09 32.22 -5.24
N ASP A 101 -19.48 33.31 -5.93
CA ASP A 101 -20.11 34.48 -5.29
C ASP A 101 -21.47 34.10 -4.67
N LEU A 102 -22.25 33.23 -5.31
CA LEU A 102 -23.49 32.70 -4.76
C LEU A 102 -23.23 31.87 -3.50
N PHE A 103 -22.23 30.98 -3.50
CA PHE A 103 -21.84 30.23 -2.30
C PHE A 103 -21.39 31.16 -1.17
N ALA A 104 -20.60 32.19 -1.48
CA ALA A 104 -20.13 33.17 -0.49
C ALA A 104 -21.29 33.93 0.16
N ALA A 105 -22.32 34.27 -0.60
CA ALA A 105 -23.52 34.93 -0.07
C ALA A 105 -24.42 34.00 0.76
N PHE A 106 -24.38 32.69 0.48
CA PHE A 106 -25.28 31.71 1.08
C PHE A 106 -24.69 30.95 2.28
N VAL A 107 -23.37 30.78 2.35
CA VAL A 107 -22.71 29.83 3.27
C VAL A 107 -22.99 30.07 4.76
N GLU A 108 -23.24 31.31 5.17
CA GLU A 108 -23.58 31.65 6.56
C GLU A 108 -25.02 31.26 6.95
N GLU A 109 -25.89 30.97 5.98
CA GLU A 109 -27.28 30.51 6.20
C GLU A 109 -27.39 28.98 6.28
N VAL A 110 -26.30 28.27 5.99
CA VAL A 110 -26.21 26.81 6.03
C VAL A 110 -25.94 26.37 7.45
N ASP A 111 -26.85 25.59 8.05
CA ASP A 111 -26.72 25.04 9.40
C ASP A 111 -26.31 23.57 9.44
N ASP A 112 -26.20 22.92 8.27
CA ASP A 112 -25.59 21.60 8.15
C ASP A 112 -24.06 21.72 8.15
N PRO A 113 -23.33 21.18 9.15
CA PRO A 113 -21.89 21.41 9.26
C PRO A 113 -21.09 20.83 8.09
N TRP A 114 -21.53 19.71 7.49
CA TRP A 114 -20.86 19.12 6.34
C TRP A 114 -20.96 20.05 5.12
N LEU A 115 -22.16 20.52 4.81
CA LEU A 115 -22.39 21.40 3.67
C LEU A 115 -21.71 22.76 3.89
N GLN A 116 -21.88 23.35 5.07
CA GLN A 116 -21.28 24.64 5.40
C GLN A 116 -19.76 24.58 5.25
N ALA A 117 -19.12 23.55 5.78
CA ALA A 117 -17.67 23.40 5.67
C ALA A 117 -17.21 23.24 4.22
N ARG A 118 -17.92 22.45 3.41
CA ARG A 118 -17.56 22.24 2.00
C ARG A 118 -17.68 23.52 1.19
N LEU A 119 -18.79 24.24 1.34
CA LEU A 119 -18.99 25.50 0.63
C LEU A 119 -17.98 26.55 1.08
N ALA A 120 -17.75 26.70 2.39
CA ALA A 120 -16.80 27.68 2.91
C ALA A 120 -15.36 27.40 2.45
N ASP A 121 -14.94 26.13 2.39
CA ASP A 121 -13.60 25.73 1.92
C ASP A 121 -13.45 25.93 0.40
N LEU A 122 -14.49 25.66 -0.39
CA LEU A 122 -14.51 25.98 -1.83
C LEU A 122 -14.46 27.48 -2.09
N VAL A 123 -15.24 28.26 -1.35
CA VAL A 123 -15.21 29.74 -1.43
C VAL A 123 -13.83 30.24 -1.05
N TRP A 124 -13.23 29.76 0.03
CA TRP A 124 -11.85 30.10 0.42
C TRP A 124 -10.84 29.82 -0.70
N LEU A 125 -11.00 28.69 -1.40
CA LEU A 125 -10.09 28.28 -2.46
C LEU A 125 -10.22 29.14 -3.73
N LEU A 126 -11.44 29.51 -4.10
CA LEU A 126 -11.77 30.06 -5.42
C LEU A 126 -12.09 31.56 -5.43
N ILE A 127 -12.45 32.16 -4.29
CA ILE A 127 -12.85 33.56 -4.25
C ILE A 127 -11.64 34.50 -4.35
N GLU A 128 -11.82 35.56 -5.13
CA GLU A 128 -10.85 36.64 -5.30
C GLU A 128 -11.52 38.01 -5.10
N PRO A 129 -10.97 38.89 -4.24
CA PRO A 129 -9.83 38.65 -3.36
C PRO A 129 -10.18 37.65 -2.25
N ARG A 130 -9.19 36.84 -1.83
CA ARG A 130 -9.37 35.89 -0.72
C ARG A 130 -9.74 36.60 0.58
N SER A 131 -10.69 36.01 1.31
CA SER A 131 -11.08 36.46 2.64
C SER A 131 -10.87 35.35 3.67
N PRO A 132 -10.06 35.56 4.73
CA PRO A 132 -9.85 34.58 5.80
C PRO A 132 -11.15 34.13 6.48
N LYS A 133 -12.22 34.93 6.42
CA LYS A 133 -13.54 34.61 6.96
C LYS A 133 -14.02 33.23 6.50
N HIS A 134 -13.86 32.90 5.21
CA HIS A 134 -14.35 31.63 4.66
C HIS A 134 -13.51 30.43 5.15
N ALA A 135 -12.19 30.59 5.28
CA ALA A 135 -11.36 29.54 5.87
C ALA A 135 -11.71 29.30 7.35
N LEU A 136 -11.97 30.37 8.12
CA LEU A 136 -12.39 30.26 9.52
C LEU A 136 -13.75 29.57 9.64
N LEU A 137 -14.72 29.93 8.78
CA LEU A 137 -16.03 29.28 8.74
C LEU A 137 -15.91 27.78 8.39
N ALA A 138 -15.04 27.44 7.43
CA ALA A 138 -14.77 26.04 7.09
C ALA A 138 -14.16 25.27 8.27
N ILE A 139 -13.17 25.85 8.97
CA ILE A 139 -12.57 25.25 10.16
C ILE A 139 -13.63 25.01 11.23
N ASP A 140 -14.46 26.01 11.52
CA ASP A 140 -15.45 25.92 12.60
C ASP A 140 -16.56 24.91 12.28
N ALA A 141 -16.96 24.79 11.01
CA ALA A 141 -17.92 23.79 10.56
C ALA A 141 -17.33 22.37 10.56
N TYR A 142 -16.10 22.17 10.06
CA TYR A 142 -15.45 20.85 10.08
C TYR A 142 -15.25 20.32 11.52
N ARG A 143 -15.02 21.21 12.49
CA ARG A 143 -14.82 20.85 13.90
C ARG A 143 -16.09 20.46 14.65
N GLN A 144 -17.26 20.68 14.06
CA GLN A 144 -18.53 20.21 14.61
C GLN A 144 -18.81 18.75 14.24
N LEU A 145 -18.05 18.18 13.30
CA LEU A 145 -18.25 16.81 12.86
C LEU A 145 -17.87 15.81 13.98
N PRO A 146 -18.70 14.78 14.23
CA PRO A 146 -18.42 13.80 15.25
C PRO A 146 -17.06 13.10 15.11
N LEU A 147 -16.44 12.86 16.26
CA LEU A 147 -15.18 12.11 16.42
C LEU A 147 -15.47 10.69 16.94
N ASP A 148 -16.39 9.98 16.27
CA ASP A 148 -16.72 8.57 16.53
C ASP A 148 -16.27 7.67 15.37
N SER A 149 -16.23 6.35 15.61
CA SER A 149 -15.72 5.38 14.64
C SER A 149 -16.49 5.35 13.32
N GLU A 150 -17.80 5.53 13.37
CA GLU A 150 -18.68 5.42 12.21
C GLU A 150 -18.49 6.63 11.27
N THR A 151 -18.56 7.83 11.84
CA THR A 151 -18.40 9.09 11.10
C THR A 151 -16.96 9.24 10.58
N TRP A 152 -15.97 8.78 11.37
CA TRP A 152 -14.55 8.89 11.02
C TRP A 152 -14.21 8.19 9.70
N ILE A 153 -14.71 6.98 9.49
CA ILE A 153 -14.49 6.21 8.25
C ILE A 153 -15.34 6.71 7.07
N ARG A 154 -16.33 7.57 7.33
CA ARG A 154 -17.26 8.16 6.34
C ARG A 154 -16.86 9.58 5.91
N GLY A 155 -15.62 9.99 6.18
CA GLY A 155 -15.03 11.23 5.65
C GLY A 155 -14.75 12.31 6.70
N SER A 156 -15.15 12.14 7.98
CA SER A 156 -14.84 13.18 8.97
C SER A 156 -13.36 13.22 9.29
N ARG A 157 -12.63 12.11 9.12
CA ARG A 157 -11.15 12.09 9.19
C ARG A 157 -10.54 13.15 8.27
N GLU A 158 -10.90 13.15 6.99
CA GLU A 158 -10.36 14.09 6.01
C GLU A 158 -10.76 15.54 6.34
N CYS A 159 -11.96 15.73 6.89
CA CYS A 159 -12.45 17.03 7.33
C CYS A 159 -11.65 17.58 8.51
N TRP A 160 -11.39 16.78 9.55
CA TRP A 160 -10.57 17.17 10.69
C TRP A 160 -9.12 17.46 10.28
N LEU A 161 -8.54 16.62 9.41
CA LEU A 161 -7.22 16.87 8.84
C LEU A 161 -7.18 18.16 8.01
N ARG A 162 -8.25 18.46 7.26
CA ARG A 162 -8.37 19.72 6.51
C ARG A 162 -8.48 20.92 7.44
N ALA A 163 -9.23 20.82 8.55
CA ALA A 163 -9.29 21.88 9.55
C ALA A 163 -7.91 22.18 10.16
N ILE A 164 -7.12 21.14 10.45
CA ILE A 164 -5.71 21.31 10.89
C ILE A 164 -4.89 22.00 9.79
N SER A 165 -4.99 21.54 8.54
CA SER A 165 -4.27 22.14 7.41
C SER A 165 -4.60 23.62 7.21
N LEU A 166 -5.89 24.00 7.30
CA LEU A 166 -6.35 25.39 7.20
C LEU A 166 -5.86 26.25 8.37
N THR A 167 -5.94 25.75 9.60
CA THR A 167 -5.43 26.50 10.78
C THR A 167 -3.93 26.75 10.67
N LEU A 168 -3.15 25.76 10.25
CA LEU A 168 -1.71 25.91 10.01
C LEU A 168 -1.39 26.89 8.87
N MET A 169 -2.21 26.93 7.82
CA MET A 169 -2.08 27.88 6.72
C MET A 169 -2.32 29.33 7.17
N LEU A 170 -3.36 29.55 7.98
CA LEU A 170 -3.73 30.88 8.49
C LEU A 170 -2.79 31.39 9.61
N LYS A 171 -2.07 30.49 10.29
CA LYS A 171 -1.17 30.82 11.41
C LYS A 171 -1.91 31.63 12.48
N ALA A 172 -1.40 32.82 12.85
CA ALA A 172 -2.02 33.69 13.84
C ALA A 172 -3.46 34.09 13.47
N GLY A 173 -3.83 34.09 12.18
CA GLY A 173 -5.18 34.38 11.72
C GLY A 173 -6.22 33.33 12.14
N ALA A 174 -5.80 32.11 12.51
CA ALA A 174 -6.70 31.07 13.01
C ALA A 174 -7.14 31.29 14.47
N GLY A 175 -6.45 32.16 15.23
CA GLY A 175 -6.68 32.32 16.67
C GLY A 175 -6.41 31.02 17.44
N ASP A 176 -7.28 30.70 18.40
CA ASP A 176 -7.13 29.51 19.26
C ASP A 176 -7.63 28.19 18.64
N ARG A 177 -8.15 28.22 17.41
CA ARG A 177 -8.78 27.06 16.75
C ARG A 177 -7.90 25.81 16.72
N LEU A 178 -6.58 25.94 16.54
CA LEU A 178 -5.68 24.79 16.57
C LEU A 178 -5.63 24.12 17.95
N LYS A 179 -5.61 24.92 19.03
CA LYS A 179 -5.66 24.40 20.40
C LYS A 179 -6.99 23.74 20.70
N GLU A 180 -8.08 24.31 20.20
CA GLU A 180 -9.41 23.75 20.38
C GLU A 180 -9.60 22.45 19.57
N ILE A 181 -9.01 22.35 18.38
CA ILE A 181 -8.93 21.09 17.61
C ILE A 181 -8.15 20.03 18.40
N GLU A 182 -6.97 20.40 18.91
CA GLU A 182 -6.15 19.51 19.73
C GLU A 182 -6.93 19.01 20.94
N ALA A 183 -7.59 19.91 21.68
CA ALA A 183 -8.40 19.56 22.84
C ALA A 183 -9.56 18.62 22.49
N ALA A 184 -10.25 18.84 21.37
CA ALA A 184 -11.33 17.97 20.92
C ALA A 184 -10.84 16.56 20.56
N ILE A 185 -9.73 16.45 19.81
CA ILE A 185 -9.14 15.16 19.44
C ILE A 185 -8.61 14.41 20.67
N VAL A 186 -7.96 15.12 21.60
CA VAL A 186 -7.51 14.54 22.88
C VAL A 186 -8.69 14.05 23.70
N ALA A 187 -9.76 14.84 23.84
CA ALA A 187 -10.95 14.43 24.58
C ALA A 187 -11.64 13.21 23.94
N ALA A 188 -11.75 13.17 22.61
CA ALA A 188 -12.29 12.01 21.91
C ALA A 188 -11.39 10.78 22.10
N PHE A 189 -10.08 10.96 22.01
CA PHE A 189 -9.10 9.89 22.29
C PHE A 189 -9.21 9.40 23.74
N GLU A 190 -9.40 10.26 24.73
CA GLU A 190 -9.52 9.88 26.14
C GLU A 190 -10.84 9.15 26.42
N ASN A 191 -11.92 9.51 25.72
CA ASN A 191 -13.25 8.90 25.89
C ASN A 191 -13.47 7.62 25.07
N SER A 192 -12.63 7.35 24.05
CA SER A 192 -12.76 6.16 23.21
C SER A 192 -12.62 4.87 24.02
N ARG A 193 -13.33 3.83 23.61
CA ARG A 193 -13.35 2.51 24.25
C ARG A 193 -12.78 1.45 23.31
N LYS A 194 -12.66 0.23 23.82
CA LYS A 194 -12.15 -0.91 23.03
C LYS A 194 -13.11 -1.27 21.89
N GLU A 195 -14.41 -1.11 22.13
CA GLU A 195 -15.50 -1.41 21.20
C GLU A 195 -15.48 -0.47 19.98
N ASP A 196 -14.90 0.73 20.12
CA ASP A 196 -14.70 1.70 19.04
C ASP A 196 -13.64 1.24 18.02
N GLY A 197 -13.01 0.08 18.24
CA GLY A 197 -12.10 -0.57 17.30
C GLY A 197 -10.78 0.18 17.15
N TYR A 198 -10.62 0.88 16.02
CA TYR A 198 -9.39 1.60 15.67
C TYR A 198 -9.43 3.10 15.93
N LEU A 199 -10.56 3.64 16.44
CA LEU A 199 -10.72 5.08 16.63
C LEU A 199 -9.57 5.70 17.42
N SER A 200 -9.25 5.13 18.58
CA SER A 200 -8.18 5.66 19.44
C SER A 200 -6.80 5.59 18.79
N LEU A 201 -6.53 4.55 18.00
CA LEU A 201 -5.32 4.46 17.19
C LEU A 201 -5.28 5.60 16.16
N TRP A 202 -6.34 5.78 15.37
CA TRP A 202 -6.42 6.81 14.34
C TRP A 202 -6.30 8.24 14.90
N LEU A 203 -6.97 8.53 16.02
CA LEU A 203 -6.87 9.84 16.67
C LEU A 203 -5.44 10.08 17.18
N SER A 204 -4.79 9.06 17.75
CA SER A 204 -3.38 9.16 18.16
C SER A 204 -2.45 9.41 16.97
N ASP A 205 -2.70 8.80 15.82
CA ASP A 205 -1.90 9.04 14.60
C ASP A 205 -2.08 10.46 14.08
N VAL A 206 -3.29 11.02 14.15
CA VAL A 206 -3.54 12.42 13.80
C VAL A 206 -2.76 13.37 14.70
N LEU A 207 -2.81 13.16 16.01
CA LEU A 207 -2.03 13.95 16.97
C LEU A 207 -0.53 13.87 16.68
N ALA A 208 0.01 12.66 16.51
CA ALA A 208 1.44 12.45 16.27
C ALA A 208 1.91 13.08 14.95
N SER A 209 1.17 12.87 13.85
CA SER A 209 1.52 13.38 12.52
C SER A 209 1.53 14.90 12.43
N HIS A 210 0.74 15.58 13.26
CA HIS A 210 0.65 17.04 13.31
C HIS A 210 1.39 17.66 14.50
N ARG A 211 2.12 16.86 15.28
CA ARG A 211 2.83 17.29 16.50
C ARG A 211 1.90 17.99 17.50
N LEU A 212 0.71 17.43 17.69
CA LEU A 212 -0.28 17.85 18.67
C LEU A 212 -0.29 16.86 19.85
N GLY A 213 -0.94 17.23 20.95
CA GLY A 213 -1.09 16.39 22.14
C GLY A 213 0.17 16.35 23.02
N HIS A 214 1.05 17.35 22.94
CA HIS A 214 2.34 17.32 23.60
C HIS A 214 2.26 17.15 25.13
N ALA A 215 1.26 17.76 25.76
CA ALA A 215 0.99 17.63 27.19
C ALA A 215 0.42 16.26 27.58
N HIS A 216 -0.18 15.54 26.63
CA HIS A 216 -0.86 14.26 26.85
C HIS A 216 -0.02 13.05 26.39
N ARG A 217 1.21 13.24 25.90
CA ARG A 217 2.07 12.16 25.35
C ARG A 217 2.12 10.90 26.22
N LEU A 218 2.30 11.07 27.54
CA LEU A 218 2.38 9.94 28.46
C LEU A 218 1.02 9.24 28.64
N ALA A 219 -0.07 10.00 28.76
CA ALA A 219 -1.41 9.45 28.88
C ALA A 219 -1.83 8.71 27.60
N VAL A 220 -1.51 9.25 26.43
CA VAL A 220 -1.72 8.61 25.13
C VAL A 220 -0.97 7.29 25.05
N ALA A 221 0.33 7.29 25.35
CA ALA A 221 1.16 6.08 25.34
C ALA A 221 0.60 4.98 26.27
N ALA A 222 0.25 5.35 27.51
CA ALA A 222 -0.27 4.43 28.50
C ALA A 222 -1.64 3.84 28.10
N LYS A 223 -2.53 4.66 27.53
CA LYS A 223 -3.83 4.17 27.03
C LYS A 223 -3.66 3.21 25.86
N LEU A 224 -2.79 3.53 24.90
CA LEU A 224 -2.50 2.64 23.76
C LEU A 224 -1.90 1.31 24.23
N GLU A 225 -0.98 1.32 25.21
CA GLU A 225 -0.44 0.11 25.85
C GLU A 225 -1.56 -0.73 26.49
N ALA A 226 -2.43 -0.11 27.30
CA ALA A 226 -3.53 -0.81 27.97
C ALA A 226 -4.48 -1.45 26.95
N THR A 227 -4.82 -0.73 25.88
CA THR A 227 -5.66 -1.24 24.79
C THR A 227 -4.97 -2.36 24.01
N ALA A 228 -3.66 -2.26 23.74
CA ALA A 228 -2.89 -3.33 23.10
C ALA A 228 -2.96 -4.64 23.91
N ARG A 229 -2.76 -4.55 25.23
CA ARG A 229 -2.85 -5.71 26.13
C ARG A 229 -4.26 -6.27 26.22
N ALA A 230 -5.28 -5.41 26.20
CA ALA A 230 -6.67 -5.84 26.18
C ALA A 230 -7.03 -6.61 24.90
N PHE A 231 -6.55 -6.19 23.73
CA PHE A 231 -6.75 -6.94 22.49
C PHE A 231 -5.99 -8.27 22.47
N ASP A 232 -4.75 -8.28 22.99
CA ASP A 232 -3.96 -9.51 23.13
C ASP A 232 -4.64 -10.53 24.04
N GLY A 233 -5.24 -10.08 25.15
CA GLY A 233 -6.01 -10.94 26.08
C GLY A 233 -7.26 -11.56 25.45
N ASP A 234 -7.87 -10.91 24.47
CA ASP A 234 -9.02 -11.43 23.72
C ASP A 234 -8.58 -12.32 22.53
N GLY A 235 -7.29 -12.40 22.24
CA GLY A 235 -6.77 -13.11 21.07
C GLY A 235 -6.84 -12.31 19.75
N ASP A 236 -7.21 -11.02 19.78
CA ASP A 236 -7.12 -10.13 18.61
C ASP A 236 -5.67 -9.63 18.46
N LEU A 237 -4.81 -10.54 18.01
CA LEU A 237 -3.38 -10.31 17.86
C LEU A 237 -3.08 -9.21 16.84
N TYR A 238 -3.90 -9.09 15.78
CA TYR A 238 -3.70 -8.06 14.77
C TYR A 238 -3.88 -6.65 15.36
N ARG A 239 -4.95 -6.40 16.12
CA ARG A 239 -5.13 -5.11 16.79
C ARG A 239 -4.08 -4.89 17.88
N ALA A 240 -3.76 -5.90 18.68
CA ALA A 240 -2.73 -5.80 19.71
C ALA A 240 -1.38 -5.32 19.14
N ARG A 241 -1.00 -5.80 17.96
CA ARG A 241 0.21 -5.37 17.25
C ARG A 241 0.15 -3.92 16.80
N ASN A 242 -0.94 -3.50 16.16
CA ASN A 242 -1.09 -2.11 15.72
C ASN A 242 -1.05 -1.11 16.91
N TYR A 243 -1.72 -1.46 18.01
CA TYR A 243 -1.73 -0.63 19.21
C TYR A 243 -0.40 -0.60 19.95
N SER A 244 0.34 -1.72 19.99
CA SER A 244 1.67 -1.76 20.63
C SER A 244 2.73 -1.00 19.85
N ASP A 245 2.67 -1.03 18.51
CA ASP A 245 3.53 -0.19 17.66
C ASP A 245 3.28 1.30 17.92
N ALA A 246 2.01 1.74 17.94
CA ALA A 246 1.65 3.11 18.26
C ALA A 246 2.09 3.52 19.68
N ALA A 247 1.87 2.66 20.69
CA ALA A 247 2.32 2.90 22.06
C ALA A 247 3.85 3.07 22.13
N SER A 248 4.61 2.23 21.42
CA SER A 248 6.08 2.33 21.35
C SER A 248 6.52 3.70 20.83
N ARG A 249 5.94 4.15 19.71
CA ARG A 249 6.24 5.48 19.11
C ARG A 249 5.92 6.62 20.07
N TRP A 250 4.78 6.56 20.78
CA TRP A 250 4.43 7.57 21.77
C TRP A 250 5.37 7.56 22.99
N PHE A 251 5.77 6.40 23.50
CA PHE A 251 6.77 6.32 24.56
C PHE A 251 8.13 6.88 24.14
N GLN A 252 8.56 6.65 22.89
CA GLN A 252 9.77 7.29 22.34
C GLN A 252 9.68 8.82 22.41
N GLN A 253 8.52 9.39 22.07
CA GLN A 253 8.31 10.83 22.17
C GLN A 253 8.34 11.37 23.61
N THR A 254 8.09 10.54 24.62
CA THR A 254 8.24 10.91 26.04
C THR A 254 9.68 10.80 26.55
N GLY A 255 10.59 10.19 25.78
CA GLY A 255 11.93 9.83 26.23
C GLY A 255 11.99 8.54 27.08
N ASN A 256 10.86 7.83 27.25
CA ASN A 256 10.83 6.57 27.98
C ASN A 256 11.25 5.40 27.07
N ILE A 257 12.56 5.26 26.86
CA ILE A 257 13.17 4.25 25.98
C ILE A 257 12.85 2.84 26.44
N ALA A 258 12.86 2.59 27.75
CA ALA A 258 12.54 1.27 28.33
C ALA A 258 11.12 0.83 27.98
N LYS A 259 10.12 1.71 28.17
CA LYS A 259 8.73 1.40 27.79
C LYS A 259 8.55 1.27 26.28
N ALA A 260 9.24 2.09 25.49
CA ALA A 260 9.21 1.95 24.04
C ALA A 260 9.73 0.58 23.59
N ALA A 261 10.87 0.14 24.15
CA ALA A 261 11.45 -1.17 23.88
C ALA A 261 10.55 -2.32 24.36
N GLU A 262 9.90 -2.18 25.52
CA GLU A 262 8.91 -3.14 26.02
C GLU A 262 7.76 -3.32 25.03
N MET A 263 7.21 -2.23 24.50
CA MET A 263 6.13 -2.29 23.53
C MET A 263 6.59 -2.83 22.17
N THR A 264 7.83 -2.58 21.75
CA THR A 264 8.43 -3.21 20.56
C THR A 264 8.61 -4.71 20.74
N ALA A 265 9.05 -5.17 21.92
CA ALA A 265 9.12 -6.59 22.25
C ALA A 265 7.73 -7.23 22.28
N PHE A 266 6.73 -6.54 22.84
CA PHE A 266 5.34 -7.00 22.84
C PHE A 266 4.78 -7.17 21.42
N LEU A 267 5.03 -6.22 20.51
CA LEU A 267 4.72 -6.33 19.09
C LEU A 267 5.39 -7.56 18.46
N ALA A 268 6.67 -7.77 18.73
CA ALA A 268 7.43 -8.91 18.21
C ALA A 268 6.84 -10.25 18.68
N GLU A 269 6.50 -10.38 19.96
CA GLU A 269 5.84 -11.57 20.48
C GLU A 269 4.41 -11.77 19.95
N GLY A 270 3.69 -10.69 19.63
CA GLY A 270 2.41 -10.78 18.93
C GLY A 270 2.54 -11.53 17.58
N TRP A 271 3.60 -11.25 16.82
CA TRP A 271 3.89 -11.99 15.58
C TRP A 271 4.22 -13.47 15.85
N VAL A 272 4.94 -13.76 16.93
CA VAL A 272 5.23 -15.15 17.34
C VAL A 272 3.94 -15.90 17.67
N LYS A 273 3.02 -15.28 18.42
CA LYS A 273 1.71 -15.87 18.74
C LYS A 273 0.90 -16.16 17.47
N GLU A 274 0.89 -15.25 16.49
CA GLU A 274 0.23 -15.51 15.20
C GLU A 274 0.89 -16.64 14.42
N ALA A 275 2.22 -16.73 14.44
CA ALA A 275 2.96 -17.82 13.79
C ALA A 275 2.56 -19.18 14.39
N VAL A 276 2.52 -19.26 15.73
CA VAL A 276 2.10 -20.48 16.45
C VAL A 276 0.65 -20.81 16.15
N ALA A 277 -0.26 -19.84 16.24
CA ALA A 277 -1.68 -20.03 15.94
C ALA A 277 -1.89 -20.55 14.50
N ARG A 278 -1.11 -20.03 13.53
CA ARG A 278 -1.19 -20.47 12.14
C ARG A 278 -0.68 -21.89 11.93
N LEU A 279 0.31 -22.33 12.70
CA LEU A 279 0.81 -23.71 12.68
C LEU A 279 -0.15 -24.69 13.38
N SER A 280 -0.92 -24.22 14.36
CA SER A 280 -1.87 -25.03 15.13
C SER A 280 -3.29 -25.06 14.56
N ALA A 281 -3.56 -24.33 13.47
CA ALA A 281 -4.87 -24.33 12.81
C ALA A 281 -5.16 -25.67 12.12
N GLU A 282 -6.44 -25.95 11.84
CA GLU A 282 -6.88 -27.16 11.11
C GLU A 282 -6.20 -27.32 9.74
N GLN A 283 -5.93 -26.19 9.08
CA GLN A 283 -5.11 -26.11 7.88
C GLN A 283 -3.87 -25.26 8.18
N PRO A 284 -2.77 -25.89 8.63
CA PRO A 284 -1.53 -25.20 8.90
C PRO A 284 -1.00 -24.50 7.65
N SER A 285 -0.37 -23.34 7.84
CA SER A 285 0.45 -22.73 6.79
C SER A 285 1.80 -22.34 7.34
N ASN A 286 2.78 -23.19 7.07
CA ASN A 286 4.19 -23.00 7.39
C ASN A 286 4.77 -21.81 6.63
N LEU A 287 4.32 -21.55 5.40
CA LEU A 287 4.74 -20.35 4.65
C LEU A 287 4.32 -19.06 5.36
N VAL A 288 3.07 -18.95 5.79
CA VAL A 288 2.57 -17.77 6.52
C VAL A 288 3.25 -17.67 7.88
N ALA A 289 3.40 -18.78 8.61
CA ALA A 289 4.11 -18.79 9.88
C ALA A 289 5.58 -18.34 9.75
N ALA A 290 6.28 -18.77 8.70
CA ALA A 290 7.63 -18.30 8.40
C ALA A 290 7.67 -16.78 8.19
N SER A 291 6.69 -16.20 7.50
CA SER A 291 6.59 -14.74 7.32
C SER A 291 6.39 -14.01 8.65
N PHE A 292 5.61 -14.59 9.58
CA PHE A 292 5.40 -14.02 10.90
C PHE A 292 6.65 -14.12 11.79
N TYR A 293 7.38 -15.24 11.74
CA TYR A 293 8.69 -15.32 12.42
C TYR A 293 9.70 -14.33 11.84
N GLU A 294 9.72 -14.11 10.52
CA GLU A 294 10.52 -13.06 9.89
C GLU A 294 10.17 -11.68 10.46
N ASN A 295 8.88 -11.33 10.52
CA ASN A 295 8.41 -10.06 11.09
C ASN A 295 8.75 -9.90 12.58
N ALA A 296 8.68 -10.98 13.37
CA ALA A 296 9.09 -10.97 14.77
C ALA A 296 10.58 -10.63 14.91
N ILE A 297 11.45 -11.27 14.12
CA ILE A 297 12.90 -11.01 14.13
C ILE A 297 13.19 -9.55 13.73
N GLN A 298 12.52 -9.03 12.70
CA GLN A 298 12.71 -7.63 12.29
C GLN A 298 12.25 -6.66 13.38
N SER A 299 11.12 -6.94 14.03
CA SER A 299 10.62 -6.13 15.15
C SER A 299 11.61 -6.12 16.32
N TYR A 300 12.17 -7.28 16.68
CA TYR A 300 13.20 -7.39 17.71
C TYR A 300 14.47 -6.59 17.39
N ARG A 301 14.87 -6.52 16.11
CA ARG A 301 16.06 -5.75 15.69
C ARG A 301 15.91 -4.25 15.92
N ASN A 302 14.68 -3.73 15.95
CA ASN A 302 14.37 -2.33 16.21
C ASN A 302 14.54 -1.95 17.69
N ILE A 303 14.74 -2.92 18.60
CA ILE A 303 15.01 -2.64 20.01
C ILE A 303 16.42 -2.01 20.16
N PRO A 304 16.53 -0.83 20.80
CA PRO A 304 17.81 -0.15 21.03
C PRO A 304 18.81 -1.04 21.76
N ARG A 305 20.11 -0.88 21.44
CA ARG A 305 21.19 -1.68 22.04
C ARG A 305 21.19 -1.65 23.57
N SER A 306 20.82 -0.51 24.18
CA SER A 306 20.75 -0.35 25.64
C SER A 306 19.72 -1.27 26.29
N GLU A 307 18.64 -1.63 25.58
CA GLU A 307 17.53 -2.43 26.12
C GLU A 307 17.58 -3.90 25.68
N ARG A 308 18.57 -4.29 24.85
CA ARG A 308 18.64 -5.65 24.31
C ARG A 308 18.80 -6.72 25.39
N ASN A 309 19.59 -6.44 26.42
CA ASN A 309 19.79 -7.38 27.52
C ASN A 309 18.50 -7.56 28.34
N THR A 310 17.80 -6.46 28.64
CA THR A 310 16.53 -6.45 29.38
C THR A 310 15.49 -7.36 28.71
N HIS A 311 15.41 -7.33 27.38
CA HIS A 311 14.45 -8.12 26.61
C HIS A 311 15.04 -9.41 26.01
N ARG A 312 16.27 -9.79 26.39
CA ARG A 312 16.96 -11.01 25.89
C ARG A 312 16.93 -11.14 24.37
N VAL A 313 17.12 -10.02 23.67
CA VAL A 313 16.85 -9.89 22.23
C VAL A 313 17.67 -10.86 21.40
N ASP A 314 18.96 -10.99 21.68
CA ASP A 314 19.85 -11.83 20.87
C ASP A 314 19.54 -13.33 21.03
N GLU A 315 19.22 -13.77 22.25
CA GLU A 315 18.76 -15.14 22.53
C GLU A 315 17.43 -15.43 21.81
N ARG A 316 16.48 -14.51 21.92
CA ARG A 316 15.16 -14.67 21.31
C ARG A 316 15.23 -14.68 19.79
N ILE A 317 16.05 -13.83 19.17
CA ILE A 317 16.30 -13.86 17.72
C ILE A 317 16.91 -15.21 17.29
N ALA A 318 17.84 -15.78 18.06
CA ALA A 318 18.43 -17.07 17.75
C ALA A 318 17.40 -18.22 17.80
N GLU A 319 16.48 -18.20 18.76
CA GLU A 319 15.34 -19.13 18.82
C GLU A 319 14.42 -18.96 17.60
N LEU A 320 14.05 -17.72 17.27
CA LEU A 320 13.16 -17.41 16.15
C LEU A 320 13.79 -17.81 14.80
N HIS A 321 15.11 -17.72 14.65
CA HIS A 321 15.79 -18.24 13.46
C HIS A 321 15.61 -19.75 13.30
N LYS A 322 15.64 -20.53 14.39
CA LYS A 322 15.36 -21.98 14.34
C LYS A 322 13.91 -22.26 13.93
N HIS A 323 12.96 -21.51 14.49
CA HIS A 323 11.54 -21.62 14.11
C HIS A 323 11.30 -21.25 12.65
N LEU A 324 11.92 -20.16 12.18
CA LEU A 324 11.88 -19.72 10.79
C LEU A 324 12.45 -20.78 9.84
N SER A 325 13.62 -21.34 10.14
CA SER A 325 14.22 -22.40 9.32
C SER A 325 13.35 -23.66 9.26
N ASN A 326 12.78 -24.08 10.40
CA ASN A 326 11.89 -25.25 10.44
C ASN A 326 10.59 -25.02 9.65
N ALA A 327 9.96 -23.86 9.82
CA ALA A 327 8.76 -23.50 9.07
C ALA A 327 9.06 -23.37 7.56
N GLY A 328 10.19 -22.74 7.20
CA GLY A 328 10.62 -22.61 5.81
C GLY A 328 10.83 -23.98 5.15
N ALA A 329 11.51 -24.91 5.81
CA ALA A 329 11.70 -26.25 5.28
C ALA A 329 10.37 -26.96 5.01
N LYS A 330 9.41 -26.89 5.95
CA LYS A 330 8.08 -27.49 5.82
C LYS A 330 7.19 -26.80 4.80
N SER A 331 7.38 -25.50 4.53
CA SER A 331 6.60 -24.81 3.51
C SER A 331 6.83 -25.34 2.09
N LEU A 332 7.95 -26.05 1.86
CA LEU A 332 8.17 -26.71 0.57
C LEU A 332 7.15 -27.84 0.33
N ASP A 333 6.69 -28.51 1.38
CA ASP A 333 5.64 -29.54 1.28
C ASP A 333 4.28 -28.95 0.92
N GLU A 334 4.07 -27.64 1.15
CA GLU A 334 2.86 -26.91 0.78
C GLU A 334 2.86 -26.46 -0.70
N MET A 335 4.01 -26.56 -1.38
CA MET A 335 4.15 -26.10 -2.75
C MET A 335 3.67 -27.16 -3.75
N GLY A 336 2.73 -26.78 -4.60
CA GLY A 336 2.32 -27.61 -5.73
C GLY A 336 3.43 -27.72 -6.77
N GLN A 337 3.68 -28.95 -7.25
CA GLN A 337 4.58 -29.17 -8.37
C GLN A 337 3.85 -28.90 -9.69
N ILE A 338 4.42 -28.04 -10.53
CA ILE A 338 3.98 -27.83 -11.91
C ILE A 338 5.01 -28.48 -12.82
N THR A 339 4.59 -29.48 -13.59
CA THR A 339 5.43 -30.20 -14.54
C THR A 339 5.08 -29.78 -15.96
N SER A 340 6.08 -29.39 -16.75
CA SER A 340 5.88 -29.16 -18.18
C SER A 340 5.69 -30.48 -18.93
N PRO A 341 5.06 -30.49 -20.11
CA PRO A 341 5.07 -31.67 -20.98
C PRO A 341 6.50 -32.17 -21.24
N THR A 342 6.67 -33.48 -21.42
CA THR A 342 7.96 -34.08 -21.78
C THR A 342 8.43 -33.49 -23.11
N ILE A 343 9.63 -32.90 -23.11
CA ILE A 343 10.29 -32.43 -24.32
C ILE A 343 11.18 -33.56 -24.82
N ASP A 344 10.98 -33.99 -26.06
CA ASP A 344 11.90 -34.91 -26.72
C ASP A 344 13.18 -34.13 -27.11
N ILE A 345 14.31 -34.54 -26.54
CA ILE A 345 15.63 -33.93 -26.79
C ILE A 345 16.53 -34.81 -27.66
N SER A 346 15.99 -35.89 -28.26
CA SER A 346 16.80 -36.88 -29.00
C SER A 346 17.65 -36.25 -30.10
N GLU A 347 17.09 -35.31 -30.89
CA GLU A 347 17.85 -34.62 -31.94
C GLU A 347 19.01 -33.77 -31.39
N ILE A 348 18.81 -33.12 -30.24
CA ILE A 348 19.83 -32.31 -29.56
C ILE A 348 20.98 -33.23 -29.11
N VAL A 349 20.62 -34.37 -28.49
CA VAL A 349 21.57 -35.39 -28.03
C VAL A 349 22.36 -35.97 -29.19
N GLU A 350 21.71 -36.36 -30.28
CA GLU A 350 22.37 -36.90 -31.47
C GLU A 350 23.34 -35.90 -32.10
N THR A 351 22.93 -34.63 -32.18
CA THR A 351 23.78 -33.55 -32.71
C THR A 351 25.02 -33.35 -31.83
N ALA A 352 24.84 -33.34 -30.51
CA ALA A 352 25.94 -33.19 -29.56
C ALA A 352 26.92 -34.36 -29.59
N ILE A 353 26.41 -35.58 -29.67
CA ILE A 353 27.23 -36.79 -29.87
C ILE A 353 28.00 -36.70 -31.20
N GLY A 354 27.31 -36.39 -32.30
CA GLY A 354 27.93 -36.26 -33.63
C GLY A 354 29.00 -35.15 -33.70
N ALA A 355 28.90 -34.13 -32.86
CA ALA A 355 29.88 -33.05 -32.80
C ALA A 355 31.25 -33.50 -32.27
N VAL A 356 31.34 -34.59 -31.49
CA VAL A 356 32.60 -35.09 -30.91
C VAL A 356 33.01 -36.47 -31.44
N LYS A 357 32.04 -37.31 -31.81
CA LYS A 357 32.23 -38.71 -32.18
C LYS A 357 33.14 -38.88 -33.40
N GLY A 358 34.12 -39.79 -33.30
CA GLY A 358 35.01 -40.18 -34.39
C GLY A 358 36.03 -39.12 -34.80
N LYS A 359 36.17 -38.03 -34.02
CA LYS A 359 37.13 -36.97 -34.29
C LYS A 359 38.50 -37.25 -33.65
N PRO A 360 39.60 -36.70 -34.17
CA PRO A 360 40.88 -36.70 -33.47
C PRO A 360 40.77 -36.00 -32.11
N THR A 361 41.54 -36.43 -31.12
CA THR A 361 41.40 -36.01 -29.72
C THR A 361 41.36 -34.50 -29.51
N LEU A 362 42.22 -33.73 -30.17
CA LEU A 362 42.24 -32.25 -30.03
C LEU A 362 41.01 -31.60 -30.68
N ASP A 363 40.55 -32.12 -31.83
CA ASP A 363 39.37 -31.61 -32.52
C ASP A 363 38.08 -31.95 -31.76
N ALA A 364 38.03 -33.15 -31.16
CA ALA A 364 36.93 -33.57 -30.29
C ALA A 364 36.88 -32.72 -29.01
N LEU A 365 38.03 -32.47 -28.38
CA LEU A 365 38.13 -31.61 -27.19
C LEU A 365 37.76 -30.15 -27.51
N ALA A 366 38.24 -29.62 -28.64
CA ALA A 366 37.88 -28.28 -29.08
C ALA A 366 36.39 -28.17 -29.42
N ALA A 367 35.80 -29.17 -30.08
CA ALA A 367 34.37 -29.22 -30.35
C ALA A 367 33.54 -29.28 -29.06
N PHE A 368 33.94 -30.12 -28.10
CA PHE A 368 33.30 -30.22 -26.79
C PHE A 368 33.37 -28.91 -26.00
N ALA A 369 34.54 -28.27 -25.95
CA ALA A 369 34.73 -27.00 -25.24
C ALA A 369 33.89 -25.85 -25.82
N ASN A 370 33.46 -25.96 -27.09
CA ASN A 370 32.64 -24.97 -27.78
C ASN A 370 31.20 -25.42 -28.00
N ILE A 371 30.76 -26.51 -27.35
CA ILE A 371 29.42 -27.06 -27.56
C ILE A 371 28.34 -26.08 -27.11
N TYR A 372 28.54 -25.45 -25.95
CA TYR A 372 27.70 -24.37 -25.46
C TYR A 372 28.35 -23.02 -25.74
N ARG A 373 27.64 -22.15 -26.45
CA ARG A 373 28.14 -20.83 -26.89
C ARG A 373 27.78 -19.67 -25.96
N GLY A 374 27.31 -19.97 -24.74
CA GLY A 374 26.92 -18.96 -23.77
C GLY A 374 25.49 -18.42 -23.94
N ALA A 375 25.02 -17.71 -22.92
CA ALA A 375 23.68 -17.16 -22.86
C ALA A 375 23.47 -16.05 -23.89
N ARG A 376 22.40 -16.14 -24.68
CA ARG A 376 21.99 -15.07 -25.59
C ARG A 376 21.02 -14.13 -24.88
N ALA A 377 21.55 -13.22 -24.08
CA ALA A 377 20.76 -12.32 -23.22
C ALA A 377 19.61 -11.60 -23.95
N GLY A 378 19.84 -11.15 -25.20
CA GLY A 378 18.79 -10.53 -26.02
C GLY A 378 17.61 -11.48 -26.30
N LYS A 379 17.88 -12.74 -26.66
CA LYS A 379 16.83 -13.74 -26.90
C LYS A 379 16.08 -14.13 -25.63
N ILE A 380 16.82 -14.30 -24.53
CA ILE A 380 16.24 -14.58 -23.21
C ILE A 380 15.28 -13.45 -22.81
N ARG A 381 15.69 -12.20 -23.06
CA ARG A 381 14.86 -11.02 -22.81
C ARG A 381 13.60 -11.00 -23.67
N GLU A 382 13.74 -11.14 -24.98
CA GLU A 382 12.60 -11.16 -25.93
C GLU A 382 11.56 -12.23 -25.55
N PHE A 383 12.03 -13.43 -25.20
CA PHE A 383 11.16 -14.51 -24.75
C PHE A 383 10.45 -14.17 -23.43
N SER A 384 11.19 -13.62 -22.45
CA SER A 384 10.63 -13.24 -21.15
C SER A 384 9.59 -12.13 -21.28
N GLU A 385 9.84 -11.12 -22.14
CA GLU A 385 8.87 -10.06 -22.46
C GLU A 385 7.61 -10.60 -23.16
N LYS A 386 7.75 -11.66 -23.97
CA LYS A 386 6.61 -12.35 -24.58
C LYS A 386 5.78 -13.09 -23.53
N MET A 387 6.43 -13.86 -22.65
CA MET A 387 5.75 -14.59 -21.57
C MET A 387 4.98 -13.67 -20.62
N LEU A 388 5.55 -12.52 -20.26
CA LEU A 388 4.86 -11.53 -19.42
C LEU A 388 3.62 -10.94 -20.10
N ARG A 389 3.64 -10.78 -21.44
CA ARG A 389 2.49 -10.31 -22.22
C ARG A 389 1.39 -11.37 -22.34
N GLU A 390 1.77 -12.65 -22.46
CA GLU A 390 0.83 -13.77 -22.59
C GLU A 390 0.21 -14.17 -21.24
N HIS A 391 0.91 -13.93 -20.12
CA HIS A 391 0.46 -14.27 -18.77
C HIS A 391 0.46 -13.08 -17.79
N PRO A 392 -0.25 -11.97 -18.11
CA PRO A 392 -0.16 -10.74 -17.33
C PRO A 392 -0.67 -10.92 -15.90
N LEU A 393 -1.73 -11.72 -15.69
CA LEU A 393 -2.30 -11.96 -14.37
C LEU A 393 -1.32 -12.61 -13.39
N GLN A 394 -0.41 -13.47 -13.85
CA GLN A 394 0.62 -14.09 -12.99
C GLN A 394 1.73 -13.11 -12.61
N ALA A 395 1.98 -12.10 -13.45
CA ALA A 395 2.95 -11.04 -13.18
C ALA A 395 2.43 -10.02 -12.16
N LEU A 396 1.11 -9.84 -12.04
CA LEU A 396 0.48 -8.94 -11.08
C LEU A 396 0.71 -9.36 -9.62
N PHE A 397 0.93 -10.65 -9.36
CA PHE A 397 1.16 -11.16 -8.01
C PHE A 397 2.65 -11.21 -7.66
N ALA A 398 2.96 -10.79 -6.43
CA ALA A 398 4.28 -10.94 -5.86
C ALA A 398 4.64 -12.43 -5.73
N ALA A 399 5.92 -12.77 -5.94
CA ALA A 399 6.42 -14.13 -5.83
C ALA A 399 7.58 -14.19 -4.83
N THR A 400 7.61 -15.26 -4.03
CA THR A 400 8.72 -15.57 -3.13
C THR A 400 9.47 -16.79 -3.66
N HIS A 401 10.76 -16.64 -3.94
CA HIS A 401 11.62 -17.74 -4.36
C HIS A 401 12.34 -18.32 -3.16
N MET A 402 12.25 -19.63 -3.01
CA MET A 402 12.82 -20.37 -1.89
C MET A 402 13.93 -21.32 -2.39
N SER A 403 14.98 -21.45 -1.59
CA SER A 403 16.01 -22.47 -1.76
C SER A 403 15.49 -23.85 -1.37
N ARG A 404 16.25 -24.91 -1.70
CA ARG A 404 15.92 -26.31 -1.38
C ARG A 404 15.82 -26.59 0.13
N ASP A 405 16.40 -25.73 0.96
CA ASP A 405 16.34 -25.76 2.42
C ASP A 405 15.21 -24.88 3.00
N GLY A 406 14.34 -24.31 2.15
CA GLY A 406 13.21 -23.49 2.56
C GLY A 406 13.58 -22.04 2.90
N ARG A 407 14.81 -21.61 2.66
CA ARG A 407 15.21 -20.21 2.87
C ARG A 407 14.74 -19.33 1.71
N VAL A 408 14.17 -18.16 2.01
CA VAL A 408 13.88 -17.16 0.98
C VAL A 408 15.19 -16.65 0.37
N ILE A 409 15.32 -16.78 -0.96
CA ILE A 409 16.51 -16.34 -1.72
C ILE A 409 16.23 -15.12 -2.59
N ALA A 410 14.97 -14.90 -2.96
CA ALA A 410 14.54 -13.70 -3.67
C ALA A 410 13.05 -13.43 -3.44
N LYS A 411 12.67 -12.16 -3.51
CA LYS A 411 11.27 -11.72 -3.56
C LYS A 411 11.10 -10.90 -4.83
N ARG A 412 10.07 -11.20 -5.61
CA ARG A 412 9.66 -10.43 -6.80
C ARG A 412 8.39 -9.68 -6.42
N PRO A 413 8.35 -8.34 -6.53
CA PRO A 413 7.11 -7.59 -6.32
C PRO A 413 6.08 -7.96 -7.41
N GLY A 414 4.81 -7.70 -7.14
CA GLY A 414 3.78 -7.76 -8.18
C GLY A 414 3.95 -6.61 -9.16
N MET A 415 3.70 -6.85 -10.44
CA MET A 415 3.67 -5.81 -11.46
C MET A 415 2.44 -4.91 -11.20
N GLY A 416 2.66 -3.63 -10.92
CA GLY A 416 1.57 -2.64 -10.94
C GLY A 416 1.05 -2.41 -12.35
N PHE A 417 -0.12 -1.80 -12.52
CA PHE A 417 -0.68 -1.41 -13.83
C PHE A 417 0.10 -0.24 -14.51
N GLY A 418 1.38 -0.07 -14.19
CA GLY A 418 2.24 1.04 -14.60
C GLY A 418 3.04 0.79 -15.88
N ASP A 419 3.76 1.83 -16.29
CA ASP A 419 4.55 1.90 -17.53
C ASP A 419 5.63 0.80 -17.63
N ALA A 420 5.92 0.36 -18.87
CA ALA A 420 6.89 -0.70 -19.19
C ALA A 420 8.35 -0.33 -18.86
N ASN A 421 8.59 0.90 -18.37
CA ASN A 421 9.88 1.38 -17.90
C ASN A 421 9.96 1.57 -16.38
N SER A 422 8.91 1.21 -15.63
CA SER A 422 8.94 1.22 -14.17
C SER A 422 10.01 0.29 -13.60
N GLU A 423 10.55 0.63 -12.42
CA GLU A 423 11.50 -0.24 -11.72
C GLU A 423 10.87 -1.58 -11.33
N GLU A 424 9.55 -1.61 -11.06
CA GLU A 424 8.83 -2.87 -10.81
C GLU A 424 8.79 -3.77 -12.06
N TYR A 425 8.59 -3.19 -13.25
CA TYR A 425 8.62 -3.94 -14.51
C TYR A 425 10.00 -4.55 -14.76
N LYS A 426 11.07 -3.76 -14.60
CA LYS A 426 12.45 -4.23 -14.79
C LYS A 426 12.80 -5.38 -13.83
N ALA A 427 12.42 -5.27 -12.57
CA ALA A 427 12.64 -6.31 -11.57
C ALA A 427 11.87 -7.61 -11.94
N THR A 428 10.64 -7.47 -12.42
CA THR A 428 9.80 -8.59 -12.85
C THR A 428 10.36 -9.29 -14.09
N LEU A 429 10.80 -8.51 -15.08
CA LEU A 429 11.43 -9.00 -16.29
C LEU A 429 12.73 -9.74 -15.99
N TRP A 430 13.59 -9.17 -15.15
CA TRP A 430 14.84 -9.81 -14.75
C TRP A 430 14.61 -11.17 -14.07
N ALA A 431 13.64 -11.26 -13.16
CA ALA A 431 13.30 -12.52 -12.52
C ALA A 431 12.84 -13.59 -13.52
N GLU A 432 12.04 -13.21 -14.52
CA GLU A 432 11.60 -14.13 -15.57
C GLU A 432 12.77 -14.56 -16.49
N MET A 433 13.68 -13.64 -16.82
CA MET A 433 14.89 -13.95 -17.58
C MET A 433 15.78 -14.97 -16.86
N VAL A 434 16.01 -14.80 -15.56
CA VAL A 434 16.81 -15.74 -14.75
C VAL A 434 16.14 -17.11 -14.67
N LYS A 435 14.82 -17.14 -14.46
CA LYS A 435 14.03 -18.38 -14.44
C LYS A 435 14.10 -19.12 -15.78
N HIS A 436 13.88 -18.41 -16.89
CA HIS A 436 13.96 -18.99 -18.23
C HIS A 436 15.36 -19.55 -18.52
N TYR A 437 16.39 -18.77 -18.21
CA TYR A 437 17.78 -19.20 -18.39
C TYR A 437 18.13 -20.43 -17.55
N GLY A 438 17.63 -20.52 -16.32
CA GLY A 438 17.79 -21.70 -15.48
C GLY A 438 17.20 -22.97 -16.11
N MET A 439 16.04 -22.86 -16.75
CA MET A 439 15.43 -23.98 -17.50
C MET A 439 16.25 -24.34 -18.75
N GLU A 440 16.70 -23.32 -19.50
CA GLU A 440 17.56 -23.50 -20.69
C GLU A 440 18.84 -24.25 -20.35
N LEU A 441 19.51 -23.88 -19.25
CA LEU A 441 20.71 -24.57 -18.76
C LEU A 441 20.46 -26.05 -18.46
N GLY A 442 19.30 -26.40 -17.90
CA GLY A 442 18.93 -27.79 -17.66
C GLY A 442 18.91 -28.61 -18.96
N LEU A 443 18.29 -28.05 -20.01
CA LEU A 443 18.22 -28.68 -21.33
C LEU A 443 19.60 -28.78 -22.00
N ILE A 444 20.42 -27.73 -21.93
CA ILE A 444 21.79 -27.74 -22.48
C ILE A 444 22.66 -28.79 -21.79
N VAL A 445 22.60 -28.88 -20.47
CA VAL A 445 23.41 -29.85 -19.72
C VAL A 445 23.01 -31.29 -20.07
N GLN A 446 21.71 -31.58 -20.06
CA GLN A 446 21.20 -32.93 -20.32
C GLN A 446 21.28 -33.34 -21.79
N GLY A 447 21.05 -32.39 -22.70
CA GLY A 447 20.99 -32.64 -24.15
C GLY A 447 22.32 -32.50 -24.86
N GLU A 448 23.17 -31.55 -24.46
CA GLU A 448 24.41 -31.26 -25.19
C GLU A 448 25.66 -31.70 -24.43
N ILE A 449 25.86 -31.16 -23.22
CA ILE A 449 27.13 -31.31 -22.50
C ILE A 449 27.34 -32.75 -22.03
N TRP A 450 26.35 -33.32 -21.34
CA TRP A 450 26.50 -34.65 -20.75
C TRP A 450 26.72 -35.75 -21.80
N PRO A 451 25.91 -35.85 -22.87
CA PRO A 451 26.09 -36.89 -23.88
C PRO A 451 27.41 -36.77 -24.66
N ALA A 452 27.82 -35.54 -25.01
CA ALA A 452 29.09 -35.33 -25.69
C ALA A 452 30.29 -35.67 -24.79
N LEU A 453 30.20 -35.37 -23.49
CA LEU A 453 31.24 -35.73 -22.52
C LEU A 453 31.39 -37.25 -22.39
N GLU A 454 30.29 -38.00 -22.37
CA GLU A 454 30.32 -39.46 -22.30
C GLU A 454 31.06 -40.06 -23.50
N ILE A 455 30.76 -39.60 -24.72
CA ILE A 455 31.46 -40.06 -25.93
C ILE A 455 32.94 -39.68 -25.92
N LEU A 456 33.25 -38.43 -25.52
CA LEU A 456 34.62 -37.96 -25.43
C LEU A 456 35.46 -38.84 -24.48
N ARG A 457 34.87 -39.28 -23.36
CA ARG A 457 35.50 -40.18 -22.39
C ARG A 457 35.64 -41.61 -22.88
N LEU A 458 34.74 -42.06 -23.76
CA LEU A 458 34.78 -43.41 -24.33
C LEU A 458 35.84 -43.53 -25.43
N GLU A 459 35.97 -42.52 -26.29
CA GLU A 459 36.87 -42.55 -27.45
C GLU A 459 38.28 -42.05 -27.15
N HIS A 460 38.45 -41.23 -26.09
CA HIS A 460 39.74 -40.62 -25.77
C HIS A 460 40.09 -40.73 -24.28
N ARG A 461 41.38 -40.91 -24.01
CA ARG A 461 41.91 -41.01 -22.65
C ARG A 461 42.65 -39.74 -22.25
N LEU A 462 41.89 -38.65 -22.07
CA LEU A 462 42.42 -37.39 -21.55
C LEU A 462 42.77 -37.52 -20.06
N ARG A 463 43.98 -37.09 -19.68
CA ARG A 463 44.50 -37.12 -18.32
C ARG A 463 44.69 -35.71 -17.79
N ALA A 464 44.81 -35.58 -16.47
CA ALA A 464 45.11 -34.30 -15.82
C ALA A 464 46.36 -33.63 -16.41
N GLU A 465 47.42 -34.40 -16.72
CA GLU A 465 48.65 -33.90 -17.35
C GLU A 465 48.41 -33.20 -18.69
N ASP A 466 47.46 -33.70 -19.50
CA ASP A 466 47.12 -33.08 -20.79
C ASP A 466 46.50 -31.69 -20.59
N PHE A 467 45.60 -31.55 -19.60
CA PHE A 467 45.00 -30.26 -19.25
C PHE A 467 45.99 -29.31 -18.60
N ILE A 468 46.91 -29.80 -17.76
CA ILE A 468 47.99 -28.99 -17.19
C ILE A 468 48.91 -28.47 -18.30
N ALA A 469 49.27 -29.31 -19.28
CA ALA A 469 50.08 -28.90 -20.41
C ALA A 469 49.38 -27.83 -21.27
N ILE A 470 48.07 -27.98 -21.53
CA ILE A 470 47.27 -26.98 -22.25
C ILE A 470 47.21 -25.66 -21.45
N ALA A 471 46.90 -25.72 -20.15
CA ALA A 471 46.79 -24.56 -19.28
C ALA A 471 48.12 -23.81 -19.14
N SER A 472 49.24 -24.52 -18.99
CA SER A 472 50.59 -23.92 -18.88
C SER A 472 51.02 -23.09 -20.10
N ARG A 473 50.36 -23.31 -21.24
CA ARG A 473 50.59 -22.59 -22.51
C ARG A 473 49.53 -21.53 -22.78
N SER A 474 48.56 -21.37 -21.88
CA SER A 474 47.46 -20.43 -22.02
C SER A 474 47.79 -19.12 -21.30
N PRO A 475 47.75 -17.96 -21.99
CA PRO A 475 48.03 -16.66 -21.36
C PRO A 475 46.88 -16.15 -20.46
N ILE A 476 45.76 -16.86 -20.42
CA ILE A 476 44.54 -16.47 -19.67
C ILE A 476 44.28 -17.35 -18.44
N VAL A 477 45.01 -18.45 -18.28
CA VAL A 477 44.95 -19.28 -17.07
C VAL A 477 46.13 -18.86 -16.18
N PRO A 478 45.89 -18.34 -14.96
CA PRO A 478 46.93 -17.76 -14.10
C PRO A 478 48.09 -18.69 -13.75
#